data_AF-A0A5A7MYG1-F1
#
_entry.id   AF-A0A5A7MYG1-F1
#
_cell.length_a   1.000
_cell.length_b   1.000
_cell.length_c   1.000
_cell.angle_alpha   90.00
_cell.angle_beta   90.00
_cell.angle_gamma   90.00
#
_symmetry.space_group_name_H-M   'P 1'
#
loop_
_entity.id
_entity.type
_entity.pdbx_description
1 polymer ?
#
loop_
_entity_poly.entity_id
_entity_poly.type
_entity_poly.pdbx_seq_one_letter_code
_entity_poly.pdbx_strand_id
1 'polypeptide(L)'
;MARLFLYIVSGLVGLAILGGALLYVFWDEAQMVALAQMKPETSLADAPKAPAPDYAKAESWAARPGADDNARVTPQGVEPLSLMEADVFFIHPTSYLGTSYWNAPIDEPQATASLPSILKAQASPFAASARIFAPRYRQASFGAFLAANSDTVAALMLAYSDVEAAFDHYLREDNKGRPFILAGHSQGALLGSFLLKNRINGTDMADRMVAAYLPGWTFSSVQDLGALPDIGACETALDTGCMISWQTFGEEGDPSYLVDAYNQQFGLSGLMKAGTPMLCQNPVTWERDGAAPASQHMGAVPPAPTPDAALPAPINPGLASRCGDDGFLYITPAPGEPFTRFLLPGQNYHVYDIHLFSMNVRANVRDRIAAWYESHPSAALDAAR
;
A
#
# COMPACT_ATOMS: atom_id res chain seq x y z
N MET A 1 36.37 24.28 41.70
CA MET A 1 35.40 24.59 40.63
C MET A 1 35.58 23.71 39.39
N ALA A 2 36.74 23.72 38.71
CA ALA A 2 36.94 22.93 37.48
C ALA A 2 36.74 21.40 37.63
N ARG A 3 37.20 20.78 38.73
CA ARG A 3 37.00 19.33 38.96
C ARG A 3 35.54 18.93 39.17
N LEU A 4 34.78 19.74 39.92
CA LEU A 4 33.35 19.53 40.14
C LEU A 4 32.57 19.67 38.83
N PHE A 5 32.90 20.69 38.03
CA PHE A 5 32.36 20.88 36.69
C PHE A 5 32.62 19.66 35.78
N LEU A 6 33.86 19.14 35.75
CA LEU A 6 34.20 17.96 34.97
C LEU A 6 33.44 16.71 35.44
N TYR A 7 33.22 16.50 36.74
CA TYR A 7 32.41 15.37 37.21
C TYR A 7 30.94 15.48 36.81
N ILE A 8 30.38 16.70 36.83
CA ILE A 8 29.00 16.94 36.37
C ILE A 8 28.90 16.65 34.86
N VAL A 9 29.82 17.19 34.06
CA VAL A 9 29.85 16.96 32.60
C VAL A 9 30.03 15.48 32.27
N SER A 10 30.98 14.79 32.91
CA SER A 10 31.18 13.36 32.70
C SER A 10 29.97 12.53 33.14
N GLY A 11 29.30 12.92 34.22
CA GLY A 11 28.04 12.28 34.66
C GLY A 11 26.92 12.46 33.64
N LEU A 12 26.76 13.67 33.09
CA LEU A 12 25.77 13.95 32.04
C LEU A 12 26.07 13.20 30.74
N VAL A 13 27.34 13.13 30.34
CA VAL A 13 27.77 12.34 29.17
C VAL A 13 27.51 10.86 29.40
N GLY A 14 27.83 10.33 30.59
CA GLY A 14 27.54 8.94 30.95
C GLY A 14 26.05 8.62 30.91
N LEU A 15 25.20 9.51 31.43
CA LEU A 15 23.74 9.38 31.35
C LEU A 15 23.23 9.46 29.91
N ALA A 16 23.80 10.33 29.08
CA ALA A 16 23.43 10.43 27.66
C ALA A 16 23.81 9.17 26.88
N ILE A 17 25.01 8.62 27.11
CA ILE A 17 25.45 7.36 26.50
C ILE A 17 24.57 6.21 26.96
N LEU A 18 24.29 6.11 28.27
CA LEU A 18 23.41 5.07 28.80
C LEU A 18 21.99 5.20 28.25
N GLY A 19 21.46 6.42 28.20
CA GLY A 19 20.15 6.71 27.61
C GLY A 19 20.10 6.36 26.12
N GLY A 20 21.13 6.68 25.36
CA GLY A 20 21.26 6.31 23.95
C GLY A 20 21.36 4.79 23.75
N ALA A 21 22.12 4.10 24.61
CA ALA A 21 22.22 2.63 24.58
C ALA A 21 20.89 1.97 24.93
N LEU A 22 20.16 2.48 25.94
CA LEU A 22 18.82 2.00 26.29
C LEU A 22 17.83 2.26 25.15
N LEU A 23 17.85 3.45 24.52
CA LEU A 23 17.01 3.74 23.36
C LEU A 23 17.34 2.86 22.16
N TYR A 24 18.62 2.49 21.96
CA TYR A 24 19.02 1.56 20.90
C TYR A 24 18.53 0.13 21.18
N VAL A 25 18.63 -0.33 22.43
CA VAL A 25 18.18 -1.68 22.82
C VAL A 25 16.65 -1.78 22.81
N PHE A 26 15.95 -0.75 23.25
CA PHE A 26 14.48 -0.70 23.34
C PHE A 26 13.85 0.18 22.25
N TRP A 27 14.47 0.21 21.07
CA TRP A 27 14.05 1.10 19.98
C TRP A 27 12.65 0.78 19.49
N ASP A 28 12.35 -0.51 19.30
CA ASP A 28 11.07 -0.99 18.82
C ASP A 28 9.94 -0.70 19.82
N GLU A 29 10.18 -0.91 21.13
CA GLU A 29 9.22 -0.58 22.17
C GLU A 29 8.98 0.93 22.26
N ALA A 30 10.03 1.74 22.13
CA ALA A 30 9.90 3.19 22.10
C ALA A 30 9.09 3.67 20.89
N GLN A 31 9.32 3.08 19.71
CA GLN A 31 8.51 3.33 18.51
C GLN A 31 7.04 2.93 18.74
N MET A 32 6.78 1.75 19.30
CA MET A 32 5.41 1.30 19.59
C MET A 32 4.68 2.22 20.57
N VAL A 33 5.37 2.73 21.61
CA VAL A 33 4.80 3.74 22.52
C VAL A 33 4.48 5.04 21.77
N ALA A 34 5.36 5.49 20.88
CA ALA A 34 5.13 6.69 20.08
C ALA A 34 3.93 6.54 19.13
N LEU A 35 3.81 5.40 18.44
CA LEU A 35 2.68 5.09 17.57
C LEU A 35 1.37 5.07 18.37
N ALA A 36 1.37 4.50 19.58
CA ALA A 36 0.17 4.44 20.43
C ALA A 36 -0.39 5.83 20.79
N GLN A 37 0.41 6.91 20.74
CA GLN A 37 -0.04 8.29 20.96
C GLN A 37 -0.83 8.87 19.77
N MET A 38 -0.83 8.19 18.62
CA MET A 38 -1.56 8.63 17.42
C MET A 38 -3.04 8.23 17.42
N LYS A 39 -3.52 7.51 18.44
CA LYS A 39 -4.94 7.13 18.58
C LYS A 39 -5.81 8.39 18.65
N PRO A 40 -7.01 8.40 18.02
CA PRO A 40 -7.92 9.53 18.15
C PRO A 40 -8.26 9.84 19.60
N GLU A 41 -8.35 11.13 19.93
CA GLU A 41 -8.55 11.61 21.32
C GLU A 41 -9.97 11.38 21.85
N THR A 42 -10.94 11.25 20.95
CA THR A 42 -12.38 11.16 21.26
C THR A 42 -13.00 9.96 20.58
N SER A 43 -14.22 9.59 20.97
CA SER A 43 -15.03 8.59 20.25
C SER A 43 -15.36 9.06 18.84
N LEU A 44 -15.65 8.15 17.92
CA LEU A 44 -16.09 8.52 16.57
C LEU A 44 -17.37 9.38 16.58
N ALA A 45 -18.26 9.13 17.54
CA ALA A 45 -19.52 9.86 17.66
C ALA A 45 -19.33 11.35 17.98
N ASP A 46 -18.31 11.66 18.79
CA ASP A 46 -18.01 13.01 19.25
C ASP A 46 -16.98 13.73 18.35
N ALA A 47 -16.27 12.98 17.51
CA ALA A 47 -15.27 13.53 16.62
C ALA A 47 -15.88 14.42 15.51
N PRO A 48 -15.14 15.44 15.03
CA PRO A 48 -15.58 16.25 13.91
C PRO A 48 -15.85 15.41 12.65
N LYS A 49 -16.93 15.75 11.94
CA LYS A 49 -17.36 15.06 10.71
C LYS A 49 -17.10 15.91 9.48
N ALA A 50 -16.50 15.31 8.47
CA ALA A 50 -16.27 15.94 7.16
C ALA A 50 -17.42 15.62 6.19
N PRO A 51 -17.79 16.56 5.29
CA PRO A 51 -18.75 16.29 4.23
C PRO A 51 -18.23 15.22 3.26
N ALA A 52 -19.14 14.51 2.60
CA ALA A 52 -18.76 13.54 1.57
C ALA A 52 -18.13 14.24 0.36
N PRO A 53 -17.09 13.65 -0.26
CA PRO A 53 -16.52 14.16 -1.51
C PRO A 53 -17.54 14.16 -2.64
N ASP A 54 -17.43 15.14 -3.54
CA ASP A 54 -18.18 15.15 -4.80
C ASP A 54 -17.26 14.75 -5.95
N TYR A 55 -17.36 13.49 -6.39
CA TYR A 55 -16.47 12.94 -7.42
C TYR A 55 -16.70 13.49 -8.83
N ALA A 56 -17.75 14.30 -9.05
CA ALA A 56 -17.87 15.10 -10.28
C ALA A 56 -16.85 16.25 -10.32
N LYS A 57 -16.26 16.63 -9.18
CA LYS A 57 -15.32 17.73 -9.09
C LYS A 57 -13.87 17.25 -9.07
N ALA A 58 -12.98 18.01 -9.71
CA ALA A 58 -11.58 17.67 -9.85
C ALA A 58 -10.85 17.59 -8.50
N GLU A 59 -11.21 18.44 -7.53
CA GLU A 59 -10.60 18.46 -6.19
C GLU A 59 -10.84 17.18 -5.37
N SER A 60 -11.82 16.36 -5.73
CA SER A 60 -12.07 15.05 -5.12
C SER A 60 -11.14 13.96 -5.66
N TRP A 61 -10.26 14.28 -6.61
CA TRP A 61 -9.32 13.34 -7.20
C TRP A 61 -7.89 13.72 -6.86
N ALA A 62 -7.12 12.76 -6.39
CA ALA A 62 -5.69 12.88 -6.15
C ALA A 62 -4.90 12.72 -7.46
N ALA A 63 -5.41 11.88 -8.37
CA ALA A 63 -4.97 11.77 -9.76
C ALA A 63 -6.17 11.44 -10.65
N ARG A 64 -6.24 12.09 -11.82
CA ARG A 64 -7.21 11.80 -12.89
C ARG A 64 -6.60 12.31 -14.20
N PRO A 65 -6.80 11.63 -15.35
CA PRO A 65 -6.26 12.10 -16.62
C PRO A 65 -6.71 13.53 -16.94
N GLY A 66 -5.75 14.38 -17.34
CA GLY A 66 -6.00 15.80 -17.62
C GLY A 66 -5.70 16.74 -16.46
N ALA A 67 -5.33 16.23 -15.27
CA ALA A 67 -4.75 17.01 -14.18
C ALA A 67 -3.23 16.78 -14.10
N ASP A 68 -2.50 17.70 -13.45
CA ASP A 68 -1.09 17.48 -13.09
C ASP A 68 -1.00 16.28 -12.15
N ASP A 69 -0.59 15.13 -12.69
CA ASP A 69 -0.59 13.89 -11.93
C ASP A 69 0.82 13.61 -11.36
N ASN A 70 0.89 13.53 -10.04
CA ASN A 70 2.03 12.99 -9.32
C ASN A 70 2.10 11.47 -9.45
N ALA A 71 1.13 10.86 -10.13
CA ALA A 71 0.88 9.44 -10.14
C ALA A 71 1.47 8.73 -11.37
N ARG A 72 2.00 9.44 -12.38
CA ARG A 72 2.67 8.86 -13.57
C ARG A 72 4.11 9.35 -13.73
N VAL A 73 4.76 9.74 -12.63
CA VAL A 73 6.17 10.12 -12.62
C VAL A 73 7.05 8.92 -12.96
N THR A 74 8.01 9.10 -13.87
CA THR A 74 9.01 8.08 -14.17
C THR A 74 10.29 8.37 -13.38
N PRO A 75 10.89 7.37 -12.70
CA PRO A 75 12.16 7.54 -12.00
C PRO A 75 13.27 8.08 -12.90
N GLN A 76 14.22 8.82 -12.31
CA GLN A 76 15.38 9.33 -13.07
C GLN A 76 16.14 8.19 -13.77
N GLY A 77 16.53 8.42 -15.03
CA GLY A 77 17.27 7.43 -15.83
C GLY A 77 16.46 6.21 -16.28
N VAL A 78 15.14 6.19 -16.05
CA VAL A 78 14.23 5.17 -16.57
C VAL A 78 13.48 5.74 -17.77
N GLU A 79 13.40 4.96 -18.84
CA GLU A 79 12.60 5.34 -20.00
C GLU A 79 11.10 5.24 -19.70
N PRO A 80 10.29 6.23 -20.11
CA PRO A 80 8.85 6.17 -19.98
C PRO A 80 8.30 5.04 -20.86
N LEU A 81 7.34 4.28 -20.34
CA LEU A 81 6.61 3.30 -21.14
C LEU A 81 5.48 4.00 -21.92
N SER A 82 5.14 3.44 -23.07
CA SER A 82 3.95 3.88 -23.81
C SER A 82 2.69 3.46 -23.07
N LEU A 83 1.66 4.31 -23.16
CA LEU A 83 0.35 3.98 -22.64
C LEU A 83 -0.30 2.89 -23.50
N MET A 84 -0.89 1.92 -22.81
CA MET A 84 -1.78 0.92 -23.37
C MET A 84 -3.23 1.32 -23.13
N GLU A 85 -4.13 0.60 -23.78
CA GLU A 85 -5.57 0.78 -23.66
C GLU A 85 -6.11 0.24 -22.32
N ALA A 86 -5.55 0.65 -21.18
CA ALA A 86 -5.95 0.19 -19.85
C ALA A 86 -5.96 1.34 -18.84
N ASP A 87 -6.65 1.12 -17.74
CA ASP A 87 -6.78 2.05 -16.62
C ASP A 87 -6.28 1.43 -15.31
N VAL A 88 -5.86 2.26 -14.37
CA VAL A 88 -5.52 1.90 -12.99
C VAL A 88 -6.43 2.69 -12.09
N PHE A 89 -7.20 1.99 -11.25
CA PHE A 89 -7.89 2.60 -10.13
C PHE A 89 -7.05 2.38 -8.87
N PHE A 90 -6.35 3.44 -8.44
CA PHE A 90 -5.40 3.38 -7.33
C PHE A 90 -5.99 3.97 -6.05
N ILE A 91 -5.99 3.18 -4.98
CA ILE A 91 -6.44 3.62 -3.65
C ILE A 91 -5.20 3.84 -2.79
N HIS A 92 -4.89 5.11 -2.51
CA HIS A 92 -3.71 5.47 -1.72
C HIS A 92 -3.82 4.98 -0.25
N PRO A 93 -2.70 4.80 0.47
CA PRO A 93 -2.74 4.47 1.90
C PRO A 93 -3.21 5.65 2.76
N THR A 94 -3.23 5.47 4.07
CA THR A 94 -3.43 6.55 5.04
C THR A 94 -2.29 7.57 4.99
N SER A 95 -2.64 8.84 4.83
CA SER A 95 -1.74 10.00 4.83
C SER A 95 -1.92 10.92 6.05
N TYR A 96 -2.99 10.68 6.84
CA TYR A 96 -3.30 11.45 8.04
C TYR A 96 -2.78 10.75 9.31
N LEU A 97 -1.89 11.44 10.03
CA LEU A 97 -1.23 10.97 11.26
C LEU A 97 -1.70 11.73 12.51
N GLY A 98 -2.65 12.66 12.37
CA GLY A 98 -3.20 13.40 13.49
C GLY A 98 -4.23 12.61 14.30
N THR A 99 -4.59 13.16 15.46
CA THR A 99 -5.50 12.56 16.45
C THR A 99 -6.89 13.19 16.46
N SER A 100 -7.08 14.29 15.73
CA SER A 100 -8.31 15.10 15.78
C SER A 100 -9.48 14.49 15.01
N TYR A 101 -9.20 13.60 14.06
CA TYR A 101 -10.21 12.94 13.24
C TYR A 101 -10.06 11.43 13.29
N TRP A 102 -11.20 10.74 13.31
CA TRP A 102 -11.24 9.33 12.91
C TRP A 102 -11.17 9.17 11.39
N ASN A 103 -11.81 10.07 10.65
CA ASN A 103 -11.71 10.17 9.20
C ASN A 103 -11.35 11.60 8.80
N ALA A 104 -10.15 11.79 8.25
CA ALA A 104 -9.69 13.12 7.87
C ALA A 104 -10.52 13.67 6.69
N PRO A 105 -10.87 14.97 6.68
CA PRO A 105 -11.37 15.65 5.48
C PRO A 105 -10.41 15.45 4.29
N ILE A 106 -10.95 15.42 3.07
CA ILE A 106 -10.14 15.24 1.84
C ILE A 106 -9.19 16.41 1.54
N ASP A 107 -9.41 17.55 2.19
CA ASP A 107 -8.64 18.79 2.13
C ASP A 107 -7.90 19.07 3.45
N GLU A 108 -7.79 18.08 4.34
CA GLU A 108 -7.02 18.22 5.57
C GLU A 108 -5.55 18.55 5.22
N PRO A 109 -4.99 19.65 5.76
CA PRO A 109 -3.70 20.17 5.31
C PRO A 109 -2.53 19.21 5.42
N GLN A 110 -2.41 18.45 6.51
CA GLN A 110 -1.30 17.51 6.70
C GLN A 110 -1.37 16.36 5.69
N ALA A 111 -2.54 15.74 5.54
CA ALA A 111 -2.78 14.65 4.60
C ALA A 111 -2.61 15.12 3.15
N THR A 112 -3.12 16.30 2.81
CA THR A 112 -3.02 16.88 1.47
C THR A 112 -1.57 17.19 1.08
N ALA A 113 -0.74 17.64 2.03
CA ALA A 113 0.66 17.97 1.77
C ALA A 113 1.54 16.74 1.48
N SER A 114 1.21 15.57 2.05
CA SER A 114 1.99 14.33 1.85
C SER A 114 1.54 13.51 0.64
N LEU A 115 0.28 13.67 0.21
CA LEU A 115 -0.32 12.89 -0.86
C LEU A 115 0.44 12.92 -2.20
N PRO A 116 0.99 14.07 -2.67
CA PRO A 116 1.87 14.10 -3.85
C PRO A 116 3.04 13.11 -3.76
N SER A 117 3.75 13.06 -2.63
CA SER A 117 4.88 12.15 -2.44
C SER A 117 4.45 10.69 -2.45
N ILE A 118 3.32 10.39 -1.80
CA ILE A 118 2.73 9.05 -1.77
C ILE A 118 2.37 8.58 -3.18
N LEU A 119 1.71 9.42 -3.97
CA LEU A 119 1.35 9.07 -5.35
C LEU A 119 2.59 8.86 -6.24
N LYS A 120 3.60 9.72 -6.13
CA LYS A 120 4.88 9.53 -6.85
C LYS A 120 5.48 8.18 -6.52
N ALA A 121 5.57 7.86 -5.23
CA ALA A 121 6.21 6.66 -4.75
C ALA A 121 5.44 5.37 -5.05
N GLN A 122 4.14 5.36 -4.77
CA GLN A 122 3.35 4.14 -4.67
C GLN A 122 2.38 3.94 -5.84
N ALA A 123 1.93 5.00 -6.50
CA ALA A 123 1.01 4.89 -7.64
C ALA A 123 1.75 4.75 -8.97
N SER A 124 2.89 5.45 -9.12
CA SER A 124 3.62 5.52 -10.39
C SER A 124 4.15 4.21 -10.96
N PRO A 125 4.52 3.19 -10.16
CA PRO A 125 4.88 1.88 -10.72
C PRO A 125 3.69 1.24 -11.47
N PHE A 126 2.46 1.40 -10.96
CA PHE A 126 1.25 0.86 -11.58
C PHE A 126 0.78 1.69 -12.77
N ALA A 127 1.00 3.00 -12.76
CA ALA A 127 0.52 3.90 -13.81
C ALA A 127 1.45 4.02 -15.02
N ALA A 128 2.50 3.18 -15.08
CA ALA A 128 3.54 3.27 -16.11
C ALA A 128 3.02 3.07 -17.54
N SER A 129 2.05 2.17 -17.71
CA SER A 129 1.49 1.77 -19.02
C SER A 129 -0.02 1.99 -19.11
N ALA A 130 -0.64 2.70 -18.18
CA ALA A 130 -2.08 2.88 -18.11
C ALA A 130 -2.46 4.29 -17.65
N ARG A 131 -3.68 4.71 -17.94
CA ARG A 131 -4.26 5.92 -17.30
C ARG A 131 -4.47 5.63 -15.82
N ILE A 132 -4.39 6.63 -14.95
CA ILE A 132 -4.61 6.42 -13.51
C ILE A 132 -5.69 7.34 -12.96
N PHE A 133 -6.52 6.75 -12.10
CA PHE A 133 -7.57 7.39 -11.32
C PHE A 133 -7.31 7.06 -9.86
N ALA A 134 -7.04 8.08 -9.05
CA ALA A 134 -6.86 7.94 -7.62
C ALA A 134 -7.78 8.94 -6.92
N PRO A 135 -8.83 8.48 -6.21
CA PRO A 135 -9.71 9.39 -5.50
C PRO A 135 -9.05 9.93 -4.24
N ARG A 136 -9.40 11.15 -3.85
CA ARG A 136 -9.32 11.55 -2.45
C ARG A 136 -10.55 11.01 -1.75
N TYR A 137 -10.39 10.50 -0.55
CA TYR A 137 -11.49 9.97 0.26
C TYR A 137 -11.23 10.30 1.74
N ARG A 138 -12.27 10.25 2.57
CA ARG A 138 -12.13 10.50 4.01
C ARG A 138 -11.46 9.31 4.67
N GLN A 139 -10.13 9.28 4.58
CA GLN A 139 -9.27 8.21 5.07
C GLN A 139 -9.44 8.00 6.57
N ALA A 140 -9.58 6.75 7.00
CA ALA A 140 -9.49 6.45 8.43
C ALA A 140 -8.06 6.79 8.91
N SER A 141 -7.94 7.48 10.03
CA SER A 141 -6.66 7.92 10.59
C SER A 141 -5.76 6.74 10.91
N PHE A 142 -4.44 6.96 10.92
CA PHE A 142 -3.50 5.90 11.27
C PHE A 142 -3.80 5.33 12.67
N GLY A 143 -4.17 6.22 13.60
CA GLY A 143 -4.58 5.84 14.95
C GLY A 143 -5.81 4.94 15.03
N ALA A 144 -6.71 4.96 14.03
CA ALA A 144 -7.86 4.06 13.98
C ALA A 144 -7.41 2.59 13.92
N PHE A 145 -6.33 2.28 13.19
CA PHE A 145 -5.77 0.92 13.14
C PHE A 145 -5.17 0.47 14.47
N LEU A 146 -4.68 1.40 15.29
CA LEU A 146 -4.14 1.12 16.62
C LEU A 146 -5.22 0.99 17.70
N ALA A 147 -6.38 1.60 17.49
CA ALA A 147 -7.51 1.53 18.42
C ALA A 147 -8.21 0.16 18.37
N ALA A 148 -8.30 -0.44 17.18
CA ALA A 148 -8.82 -1.80 16.94
C ALA A 148 -10.17 -2.09 17.65
N ASN A 149 -11.13 -1.18 17.50
CA ASN A 149 -12.45 -1.28 18.14
C ASN A 149 -13.60 -1.02 17.14
N SER A 150 -14.84 -0.90 17.61
CA SER A 150 -15.99 -0.65 16.73
C SER A 150 -15.90 0.67 15.96
N ASP A 151 -15.28 1.70 16.54
CA ASP A 151 -15.08 2.99 15.88
C ASP A 151 -14.09 2.85 14.70
N THR A 152 -13.08 1.97 14.83
CA THR A 152 -12.19 1.61 13.72
C THR A 152 -12.98 1.04 12.54
N VAL A 153 -13.91 0.11 12.80
CA VAL A 153 -14.73 -0.51 11.76
C VAL A 153 -15.60 0.54 11.08
N ALA A 154 -16.28 1.38 11.86
CA ALA A 154 -17.13 2.45 11.32
C ALA A 154 -16.33 3.47 10.49
N ALA A 155 -15.12 3.84 10.94
CA ALA A 155 -14.23 4.73 10.19
C ALA A 155 -13.77 4.12 8.86
N LEU A 156 -13.41 2.83 8.85
CA LEU A 156 -13.04 2.12 7.62
C LEU A 156 -14.23 1.98 6.65
N MET A 157 -15.44 1.74 7.16
CA MET A 157 -16.64 1.67 6.32
C MET A 157 -17.02 3.04 5.73
N LEU A 158 -16.81 4.13 6.45
CA LEU A 158 -16.97 5.47 5.90
C LEU A 158 -15.97 5.72 4.76
N ALA A 159 -14.68 5.41 4.98
CA ALA A 159 -13.64 5.51 3.96
C ALA A 159 -13.98 4.65 2.74
N TYR A 160 -14.47 3.43 2.95
CA TYR A 160 -14.92 2.54 1.88
C TYR A 160 -16.06 3.15 1.06
N SER A 161 -17.07 3.74 1.70
CA SER A 161 -18.21 4.34 0.99
C SER A 161 -17.80 5.45 0.03
N ASP A 162 -16.77 6.22 0.39
CA ASP A 162 -16.19 7.24 -0.48
C ASP A 162 -15.45 6.60 -1.67
N VAL A 163 -14.61 5.59 -1.41
CA VAL A 163 -13.89 4.84 -2.46
C VAL A 163 -14.85 4.14 -3.43
N GLU A 164 -15.94 3.56 -2.92
CA GLU A 164 -16.99 2.96 -3.73
C GLU A 164 -17.68 3.99 -4.63
N ALA A 165 -18.07 5.14 -4.06
CA ALA A 165 -18.68 6.23 -4.83
C ALA A 165 -17.73 6.78 -5.92
N ALA A 166 -16.43 6.84 -5.64
CA ALA A 166 -15.43 7.23 -6.62
C ALA A 166 -15.27 6.21 -7.74
N PHE A 167 -15.18 4.92 -7.38
CA PHE A 167 -15.07 3.83 -8.34
C PHE A 167 -16.28 3.81 -9.28
N ASP A 168 -17.46 4.02 -8.73
CA ASP A 168 -18.71 4.20 -9.47
C ASP A 168 -18.68 5.35 -10.47
N HIS A 169 -18.18 6.51 -10.04
CA HIS A 169 -18.04 7.66 -10.92
C HIS A 169 -17.06 7.36 -12.06
N TYR A 170 -15.89 6.82 -11.74
CA TYR A 170 -14.87 6.42 -12.71
C TYR A 170 -15.44 5.45 -13.75
N LEU A 171 -16.18 4.42 -13.32
CA LEU A 171 -16.76 3.43 -14.22
C LEU A 171 -17.76 4.06 -15.20
N ARG A 172 -18.61 4.98 -14.73
CA ARG A 172 -19.64 5.63 -15.54
C ARG A 172 -19.09 6.67 -16.50
N GLU A 173 -18.15 7.51 -16.04
CA GLU A 173 -17.74 8.71 -16.77
C GLU A 173 -16.43 8.52 -17.56
N ASP A 174 -15.50 7.70 -17.07
CA ASP A 174 -14.12 7.69 -17.56
C ASP A 174 -13.65 6.35 -18.15
N ASN A 175 -14.03 5.21 -17.55
CA ASN A 175 -13.52 3.89 -17.90
C ASN A 175 -13.92 3.46 -19.33
N LYS A 176 -15.17 3.75 -19.73
CA LYS A 176 -15.70 3.45 -21.07
C LYS A 176 -15.48 2.00 -21.53
N GLY A 177 -15.50 1.03 -20.61
CA GLY A 177 -15.34 -0.38 -20.95
C GLY A 177 -13.90 -0.90 -20.93
N ARG A 178 -12.89 -0.05 -20.72
CA ARG A 178 -11.47 -0.44 -20.75
C ARG A 178 -11.15 -1.48 -19.66
N PRO A 179 -10.22 -2.41 -19.91
CA PRO A 179 -9.68 -3.24 -18.85
C PRO A 179 -8.99 -2.38 -17.81
N PHE A 180 -9.02 -2.84 -16.55
CA PHE A 180 -8.49 -2.06 -15.45
C PHE A 180 -7.68 -2.89 -14.46
N ILE A 181 -6.71 -2.25 -13.83
CA ILE A 181 -6.01 -2.74 -12.65
C ILE A 181 -6.62 -2.07 -11.43
N LEU A 182 -6.95 -2.87 -10.42
CA LEU A 182 -7.23 -2.35 -9.08
C LEU A 182 -5.94 -2.38 -8.29
N ALA A 183 -5.49 -1.23 -7.78
CA ALA A 183 -4.26 -1.17 -7.00
C ALA A 183 -4.48 -0.39 -5.70
N GLY A 184 -3.78 -0.76 -4.64
CA GLY A 184 -3.79 0.00 -3.40
C GLY A 184 -2.78 -0.51 -2.40
N HIS A 185 -2.42 0.31 -1.43
CA HIS A 185 -1.47 -0.07 -0.37
C HIS A 185 -2.09 0.11 1.01
N SER A 186 -1.81 -0.81 1.93
CA SER A 186 -2.23 -0.70 3.33
C SER A 186 -3.75 -0.53 3.48
N GLN A 187 -4.23 0.63 3.98
CA GLN A 187 -5.66 0.93 3.98
C GLN A 187 -6.27 0.81 2.58
N GLY A 188 -5.60 1.30 1.55
CA GLY A 188 -6.09 1.21 0.18
C GLY A 188 -6.18 -0.22 -0.34
N ALA A 189 -5.29 -1.11 0.13
CA ALA A 189 -5.36 -2.54 -0.16
C ALA A 189 -6.61 -3.18 0.47
N LEU A 190 -6.89 -2.87 1.74
CA LEU A 190 -8.11 -3.31 2.43
C LEU A 190 -9.38 -2.79 1.73
N LEU A 191 -9.43 -1.50 1.41
CA LEU A 191 -10.60 -0.91 0.74
C LEU A 191 -10.78 -1.48 -0.68
N GLY A 192 -9.68 -1.81 -1.36
CA GLY A 192 -9.70 -2.51 -2.64
C GLY A 192 -10.31 -3.90 -2.53
N SER A 193 -10.04 -4.65 -1.46
CA SER A 193 -10.65 -5.97 -1.27
C SER A 193 -12.18 -5.90 -1.06
N PHE A 194 -12.67 -4.80 -0.47
CA PHE A 194 -14.11 -4.55 -0.39
C PHE A 194 -14.72 -4.22 -1.76
N LEU A 195 -14.01 -3.49 -2.63
CA LEU A 195 -14.44 -3.32 -4.03
C LEU A 195 -14.47 -4.66 -4.78
N LEU A 196 -13.46 -5.52 -4.57
CA LEU A 196 -13.47 -6.87 -5.14
C LEU A 196 -14.73 -7.61 -4.72
N LYS A 197 -15.06 -7.60 -3.42
CA LYS A 197 -16.20 -8.33 -2.88
C LYS A 197 -17.56 -7.80 -3.34
N ASN A 198 -17.77 -6.48 -3.23
CA ASN A 198 -19.11 -5.90 -3.36
C ASN A 198 -19.42 -5.42 -4.77
N ARG A 199 -18.39 -5.09 -5.55
CA ARG A 199 -18.56 -4.48 -6.88
C ARG A 199 -18.12 -5.39 -8.01
N ILE A 200 -16.98 -6.06 -7.88
CA ILE A 200 -16.34 -6.75 -9.02
C ILE A 200 -16.75 -8.23 -9.09
N ASN A 201 -16.60 -8.98 -7.99
CA ASN A 201 -16.93 -10.40 -7.93
C ASN A 201 -18.41 -10.65 -8.26
N GLY A 202 -18.71 -11.68 -9.06
CA GLY A 202 -20.06 -12.01 -9.50
C GLY A 202 -20.62 -11.08 -10.58
N THR A 203 -19.78 -10.28 -11.23
CA THR A 203 -20.18 -9.36 -12.31
C THR A 203 -19.24 -9.46 -13.50
N ASP A 204 -19.67 -8.98 -14.66
CA ASP A 204 -18.84 -8.88 -15.88
C ASP A 204 -17.58 -7.98 -15.70
N MET A 205 -17.46 -7.27 -14.57
CA MET A 205 -16.25 -6.51 -14.25
C MET A 205 -15.08 -7.42 -13.84
N ALA A 206 -15.36 -8.62 -13.31
CA ALA A 206 -14.30 -9.57 -12.97
C ALA A 206 -13.46 -9.91 -14.21
N ASP A 207 -14.11 -10.17 -15.35
CA ASP A 207 -13.44 -10.46 -16.62
C ASP A 207 -12.65 -9.27 -17.17
N ARG A 208 -13.06 -8.03 -16.85
CA ARG A 208 -12.36 -6.80 -17.27
C ARG A 208 -11.23 -6.39 -16.34
N MET A 209 -11.08 -7.05 -15.20
CA MET A 209 -9.99 -6.78 -14.28
C MET A 209 -8.72 -7.49 -14.74
N VAL A 210 -7.68 -6.73 -15.05
CA VAL A 210 -6.36 -7.28 -15.39
C VAL A 210 -5.78 -8.00 -14.18
N ALA A 211 -5.67 -7.31 -13.05
CA ALA A 211 -5.26 -7.88 -11.75
C ALA A 211 -5.59 -6.89 -10.62
N ALA A 212 -5.63 -7.41 -9.39
CA ALA A 212 -5.72 -6.59 -8.17
C ALA A 212 -4.41 -6.65 -7.38
N TYR A 213 -3.63 -5.56 -7.38
CA TYR A 213 -2.41 -5.43 -6.58
C TYR A 213 -2.70 -4.73 -5.26
N LEU A 214 -2.76 -5.49 -4.17
CA LEU A 214 -3.19 -5.00 -2.86
C LEU A 214 -2.11 -5.24 -1.76
N PRO A 215 -0.85 -4.78 -1.93
CA PRO A 215 0.20 -4.96 -0.92
C PRO A 215 -0.04 -4.22 0.41
N GLY A 216 0.69 -4.64 1.45
CA GLY A 216 0.66 -4.01 2.77
C GLY A 216 -0.58 -4.38 3.59
N TRP A 217 -1.26 -5.48 3.27
CA TRP A 217 -2.40 -5.97 4.07
C TRP A 217 -2.42 -7.50 4.15
N THR A 218 -2.72 -8.02 5.34
CA THR A 218 -2.82 -9.46 5.62
C THR A 218 -4.14 -10.03 5.12
N PHE A 219 -4.11 -10.72 3.98
CA PHE A 219 -5.27 -11.42 3.44
C PHE A 219 -5.23 -12.91 3.74
N SER A 220 -6.35 -13.45 4.20
CA SER A 220 -6.55 -14.88 4.38
C SER A 220 -6.83 -15.55 3.05
N SER A 221 -6.06 -16.57 2.72
CA SER A 221 -6.32 -17.41 1.55
C SER A 221 -7.62 -18.21 1.67
N VAL A 222 -8.26 -18.23 2.85
CA VAL A 222 -9.51 -18.95 3.11
C VAL A 222 -10.66 -17.98 3.30
N GLN A 223 -10.55 -17.04 4.25
CA GLN A 223 -11.67 -16.16 4.62
C GLN A 223 -11.82 -14.95 3.72
N ASP A 224 -10.74 -14.47 3.10
CA ASP A 224 -10.84 -13.37 2.15
C ASP A 224 -11.08 -13.91 0.74
N LEU A 225 -10.18 -14.77 0.23
CA LEU A 225 -10.33 -15.34 -1.12
C LEU A 225 -11.52 -16.28 -1.24
N GLY A 226 -11.90 -17.04 -0.20
CA GLY A 226 -13.08 -17.90 -0.24
C GLY A 226 -14.39 -17.13 -0.34
N ALA A 227 -14.39 -15.81 -0.08
CA ALA A 227 -15.53 -14.93 -0.33
C ALA A 227 -15.58 -14.40 -1.77
N LEU A 228 -14.58 -14.72 -2.61
CA LEU A 228 -14.40 -14.23 -3.97
C LEU A 228 -14.33 -15.41 -4.96
N PRO A 229 -15.45 -16.13 -5.21
CA PRO A 229 -15.42 -17.33 -6.06
C PRO A 229 -14.91 -17.09 -7.49
N ASP A 230 -15.03 -15.88 -8.03
CA ASP A 230 -14.59 -15.54 -9.38
C ASP A 230 -13.19 -14.90 -9.41
N ILE A 231 -12.59 -14.61 -8.23
CA ILE A 231 -11.31 -13.91 -8.11
C ILE A 231 -10.42 -14.67 -7.13
N GLY A 232 -9.51 -15.48 -7.66
CA GLY A 232 -8.52 -16.22 -6.89
C GLY A 232 -7.25 -15.41 -6.60
N ALA A 233 -6.29 -16.04 -5.92
CA ALA A 233 -4.91 -15.57 -5.90
C ALA A 233 -4.28 -15.74 -7.29
N CYS A 234 -3.35 -14.86 -7.65
CA CYS A 234 -2.50 -15.12 -8.79
C CYS A 234 -1.46 -16.19 -8.43
N GLU A 235 -1.24 -17.14 -9.33
CA GLU A 235 -0.27 -18.22 -9.18
C GLU A 235 1.01 -17.92 -9.98
N THR A 236 0.89 -17.19 -11.09
CA THR A 236 2.01 -16.82 -11.98
C THR A 236 2.03 -15.34 -12.37
N ALA A 237 3.12 -14.93 -13.04
CA ALA A 237 3.36 -13.57 -13.50
C ALA A 237 2.34 -13.03 -14.52
N LEU A 238 1.68 -13.91 -15.28
CA LEU A 238 0.80 -13.51 -16.39
C LEU A 238 -0.66 -13.85 -16.14
N ASP A 239 -1.01 -14.39 -14.96
CA ASP A 239 -2.40 -14.62 -14.60
C ASP A 239 -3.19 -13.30 -14.66
N THR A 240 -4.48 -13.37 -14.96
CA THR A 240 -5.36 -12.19 -14.97
C THR A 240 -6.63 -12.47 -14.20
N GLY A 241 -7.38 -11.43 -13.83
CA GLY A 241 -8.60 -11.58 -13.03
C GLY A 241 -8.36 -12.07 -11.60
N CYS A 242 -7.13 -11.93 -11.09
CA CYS A 242 -6.70 -12.48 -9.82
C CYS A 242 -6.11 -11.40 -8.88
N MET A 243 -5.94 -11.77 -7.61
CA MET A 243 -5.45 -10.91 -6.54
C MET A 243 -4.01 -11.23 -6.14
N ILE A 244 -3.26 -10.16 -5.85
CA ILE A 244 -1.85 -10.16 -5.46
C ILE A 244 -1.72 -9.36 -4.16
N SER A 245 -1.01 -9.90 -3.17
CA SER A 245 -0.60 -9.15 -1.98
C SER A 245 0.74 -9.65 -1.45
N TRP A 246 1.49 -8.76 -0.82
CA TRP A 246 2.69 -9.07 -0.07
C TRP A 246 2.91 -8.02 1.01
N GLN A 247 3.70 -8.36 2.02
CA GLN A 247 4.09 -7.51 3.13
C GLN A 247 5.54 -7.82 3.49
N THR A 248 6.38 -6.79 3.55
CA THR A 248 7.83 -6.99 3.50
C THR A 248 8.48 -6.89 4.87
N PHE A 249 9.24 -7.92 5.25
CA PHE A 249 10.05 -7.98 6.46
C PHE A 249 11.49 -8.31 6.12
N GLY A 250 12.45 -7.82 6.92
CA GLY A 250 13.81 -8.34 6.86
C GLY A 250 13.87 -9.81 7.29
N GLU A 251 14.83 -10.58 6.79
CA GLU A 251 14.98 -12.02 7.07
C GLU A 251 14.94 -12.38 8.58
N GLU A 252 15.49 -11.50 9.42
CA GLU A 252 15.53 -11.63 10.89
C GLU A 252 14.45 -10.78 11.58
N GLY A 253 13.43 -10.35 10.83
CA GLY A 253 12.32 -9.54 11.32
C GLY A 253 11.33 -10.34 12.18
N ASP A 254 10.55 -9.62 12.98
CA ASP A 254 9.53 -10.19 13.86
C ASP A 254 8.14 -9.65 13.47
N PRO A 255 7.33 -10.44 12.73
CA PRO A 255 5.97 -10.05 12.34
C PRO A 255 4.90 -10.41 13.39
N SER A 256 5.26 -10.87 14.59
CA SER A 256 4.32 -11.41 15.58
C SER A 256 3.13 -10.49 15.89
N TYR A 257 3.35 -9.18 15.99
CA TYR A 257 2.27 -8.22 16.23
C TYR A 257 1.24 -8.16 15.10
N LEU A 258 1.65 -8.40 13.84
CA LEU A 258 0.72 -8.50 12.71
C LEU A 258 0.02 -9.86 12.67
N VAL A 259 0.68 -10.93 13.10
CA VAL A 259 0.05 -12.25 13.28
C VAL A 259 -1.05 -12.17 14.34
N ASP A 260 -0.78 -11.54 15.48
CA ASP A 260 -1.76 -11.33 16.55
C ASP A 260 -2.94 -10.47 16.08
N ALA A 261 -2.67 -9.40 15.32
CA ALA A 261 -3.72 -8.56 14.74
C ALA A 261 -4.55 -9.35 13.71
N TYR A 262 -3.92 -10.10 12.83
CA TYR A 262 -4.59 -10.94 11.84
C TYR A 262 -5.54 -11.96 12.49
N ASN A 263 -5.08 -12.63 13.55
CA ASN A 263 -5.91 -13.60 14.27
C ASN A 263 -7.14 -12.99 14.94
N GLN A 264 -7.17 -11.67 15.12
CA GLN A 264 -8.31 -10.93 15.70
C GLN A 264 -9.22 -10.29 14.63
N GLN A 265 -8.87 -10.40 13.35
CA GLN A 265 -9.64 -9.82 12.26
C GLN A 265 -10.67 -10.79 11.70
N PHE A 266 -11.78 -10.24 11.21
CA PHE A 266 -12.72 -10.93 10.34
C PHE A 266 -12.24 -10.82 8.88
N GLY A 267 -12.40 -11.88 8.11
CA GLY A 267 -12.21 -11.86 6.66
C GLY A 267 -13.45 -11.42 5.91
N LEU A 268 -13.34 -11.30 4.58
CA LEU A 268 -14.44 -10.93 3.69
C LEU A 268 -15.64 -11.91 3.76
N SER A 269 -15.43 -13.14 4.20
CA SER A 269 -16.48 -14.12 4.48
C SER A 269 -17.34 -13.77 5.71
N GLY A 270 -16.90 -12.81 6.53
CA GLY A 270 -17.50 -12.49 7.83
C GLY A 270 -17.06 -13.45 8.95
N LEU A 271 -16.17 -14.40 8.68
CA LEU A 271 -15.60 -15.31 9.68
C LEU A 271 -14.21 -14.83 10.12
N MET A 272 -13.79 -15.23 11.33
CA MET A 272 -12.45 -14.92 11.86
C MET A 272 -11.35 -15.51 10.97
N LYS A 273 -10.28 -14.72 10.74
CA LYS A 273 -9.09 -15.18 10.00
C LYS A 273 -8.19 -16.10 10.83
N ALA A 274 -8.40 -16.16 12.14
CA ALA A 274 -7.62 -16.97 13.08
C ALA A 274 -7.35 -18.39 12.55
N GLY A 275 -6.07 -18.78 12.52
CA GLY A 275 -5.64 -20.13 12.11
C GLY A 275 -5.75 -20.42 10.61
N THR A 276 -5.97 -19.41 9.76
CA THR A 276 -5.98 -19.58 8.30
C THR A 276 -4.70 -19.02 7.66
N PRO A 277 -4.17 -19.63 6.59
CA PRO A 277 -2.95 -19.17 5.94
C PRO A 277 -3.13 -17.79 5.29
N MET A 278 -2.10 -16.94 5.38
CA MET A 278 -2.08 -15.65 4.69
C MET A 278 -1.66 -15.82 3.23
N LEU A 279 -2.10 -14.93 2.36
CA LEU A 279 -1.66 -14.85 0.97
C LEU A 279 -0.30 -14.14 0.89
N CYS A 280 0.69 -14.80 0.28
CA CYS A 280 1.96 -14.17 -0.07
C CYS A 280 2.28 -14.35 -1.56
N GLN A 281 2.46 -13.23 -2.25
CA GLN A 281 3.05 -13.19 -3.58
C GLN A 281 4.49 -12.72 -3.49
N ASN A 282 5.42 -13.39 -4.18
CA ASN A 282 6.74 -12.83 -4.36
C ASN A 282 6.71 -11.75 -5.47
N PRO A 283 6.98 -10.47 -5.20
CA PRO A 283 6.89 -9.40 -6.19
C PRO A 283 8.07 -9.38 -7.18
N VAL A 284 9.04 -10.29 -7.06
CA VAL A 284 10.14 -10.45 -8.02
C VAL A 284 9.78 -11.46 -9.10
N THR A 285 9.20 -12.62 -8.72
CA THR A 285 8.79 -13.69 -9.65
C THR A 285 7.31 -13.67 -10.00
N TRP A 286 6.48 -13.05 -9.16
CA TRP A 286 5.01 -13.10 -9.20
C TRP A 286 4.45 -14.50 -9.00
N GLU A 287 5.23 -15.39 -8.37
CA GLU A 287 4.80 -16.74 -8.00
C GLU A 287 4.28 -16.76 -6.57
N ARG A 288 3.19 -17.50 -6.36
CA ARG A 288 2.55 -17.61 -5.05
C ARG A 288 3.44 -18.44 -4.14
N ASP A 289 3.62 -17.97 -2.91
CA ASP A 289 4.48 -18.62 -1.92
C ASP A 289 5.92 -18.84 -2.47
N GLY A 290 6.33 -17.99 -3.41
CA GLY A 290 7.55 -18.13 -4.20
C GLY A 290 8.79 -17.48 -3.57
N ALA A 291 9.93 -17.77 -4.18
CA ALA A 291 11.23 -17.19 -3.82
C ALA A 291 11.98 -16.72 -5.06
N ALA A 292 12.83 -15.70 -4.89
CA ALA A 292 13.60 -15.10 -5.96
C ALA A 292 15.02 -14.77 -5.50
N PRO A 293 16.05 -15.15 -6.29
CA PRO A 293 17.41 -14.68 -6.05
C PRO A 293 17.55 -13.19 -6.42
N ALA A 294 18.53 -12.53 -5.80
CA ALA A 294 18.83 -11.11 -6.05
C ALA A 294 19.10 -10.76 -7.52
N SER A 295 19.56 -11.73 -8.32
CA SER A 295 19.82 -11.54 -9.75
C SER A 295 18.56 -11.29 -10.59
N GLN A 296 17.37 -11.62 -10.08
CA GLN A 296 16.09 -11.39 -10.76
C GLN A 296 15.43 -10.06 -10.34
N HIS A 297 15.96 -9.39 -9.31
CA HIS A 297 15.42 -8.14 -8.82
C HIS A 297 15.68 -7.01 -9.83
N MET A 298 14.63 -6.34 -10.32
CA MET A 298 14.74 -5.37 -11.42
C MET A 298 15.12 -3.96 -10.94
N GLY A 299 15.01 -3.69 -9.64
CA GLY A 299 15.46 -2.44 -9.04
C GLY A 299 14.44 -1.84 -8.08
N ALA A 300 14.96 -1.30 -6.99
CA ALA A 300 14.20 -0.57 -5.99
C ALA A 300 14.25 0.93 -6.32
N VAL A 301 13.17 1.66 -6.11
CA VAL A 301 13.15 3.13 -6.26
C VAL A 301 13.13 3.77 -4.88
N PRO A 302 14.22 4.46 -4.48
CA PRO A 302 14.27 5.19 -3.23
C PRO A 302 13.13 6.21 -3.08
N PRO A 303 12.68 6.49 -1.84
CA PRO A 303 11.80 7.62 -1.59
C PRO A 303 12.43 8.93 -2.07
N ALA A 304 11.61 9.84 -2.60
CA ALA A 304 12.06 11.19 -2.91
C ALA A 304 12.50 11.91 -1.61
N PRO A 305 13.62 12.67 -1.64
CA PRO A 305 14.14 13.34 -0.44
C PRO A 305 13.23 14.47 0.06
N THR A 306 12.45 15.08 -0.83
CA THR A 306 11.43 16.09 -0.53
C THR A 306 10.19 15.89 -1.43
N PRO A 307 9.02 16.44 -1.06
CA PRO A 307 7.82 16.31 -1.88
C PRO A 307 7.95 16.82 -3.32
N ASP A 308 8.72 17.89 -3.53
CA ASP A 308 8.92 18.51 -4.86
C ASP A 308 10.05 17.86 -5.66
N ALA A 309 10.88 17.03 -5.04
CA ALA A 309 11.96 16.35 -5.74
C ALA A 309 11.44 15.35 -6.78
N ALA A 310 12.26 15.11 -7.81
CA ALA A 310 12.06 14.01 -8.74
C ALA A 310 12.26 12.66 -8.03
N LEU A 311 11.61 11.62 -8.55
CA LEU A 311 11.87 10.25 -8.09
C LEU A 311 13.33 9.86 -8.42
N PRO A 312 14.12 9.43 -7.42
CA PRO A 312 15.49 9.00 -7.63
C PRO A 312 15.60 7.85 -8.65
N ALA A 313 16.78 7.69 -9.24
CA ALA A 313 17.06 6.56 -10.12
C ALA A 313 16.93 5.23 -9.36
N PRO A 314 16.46 4.16 -10.03
CA PRO A 314 16.42 2.84 -9.41
C PRO A 314 17.81 2.38 -9.00
N ILE A 315 17.89 1.70 -7.85
CA ILE A 315 19.11 1.08 -7.34
C ILE A 315 18.91 -0.44 -7.27
N ASN A 316 20.02 -1.19 -7.37
CA ASN A 316 20.00 -2.62 -7.07
C ASN A 316 20.52 -2.84 -5.65
N PRO A 317 19.64 -3.07 -4.67
CA PRO A 317 20.04 -3.34 -3.29
C PRO A 317 20.62 -4.76 -3.08
N GLY A 318 20.64 -5.61 -4.12
CA GLY A 318 21.15 -6.98 -4.03
C GLY A 318 20.28 -7.90 -3.20
N LEU A 319 18.97 -7.63 -3.12
CA LEU A 319 18.03 -8.36 -2.27
C LEU A 319 17.42 -9.58 -2.96
N ALA A 320 17.59 -10.74 -2.33
CA ALA A 320 16.76 -11.91 -2.55
C ALA A 320 15.48 -11.77 -1.74
N SER A 321 14.43 -12.50 -2.14
CA SER A 321 13.15 -12.49 -1.43
C SER A 321 12.53 -13.88 -1.38
N ARG A 322 11.75 -14.19 -0.34
CA ARG A 322 10.98 -15.43 -0.22
C ARG A 322 9.71 -15.20 0.58
N CYS A 323 8.62 -15.86 0.20
CA CYS A 323 7.49 -16.01 1.10
C CYS A 323 7.84 -16.98 2.23
N GLY A 324 7.53 -16.61 3.47
CA GLY A 324 7.59 -17.50 4.62
C GLY A 324 6.31 -18.32 4.78
N ASP A 325 6.39 -19.39 5.57
CA ASP A 325 5.22 -20.24 5.89
C ASP A 325 4.16 -19.50 6.71
N ASP A 326 4.52 -18.38 7.32
CA ASP A 326 3.64 -17.43 8.01
C ASP A 326 2.95 -16.43 7.06
N GLY A 327 3.28 -16.49 5.77
CA GLY A 327 2.68 -15.68 4.70
C GLY A 327 3.20 -14.25 4.61
N PHE A 328 4.35 -13.94 5.21
CA PHE A 328 5.07 -12.68 4.99
C PHE A 328 6.17 -12.83 3.94
N LEU A 329 6.51 -11.73 3.26
CA LEU A 329 7.63 -11.69 2.33
C LEU A 329 8.91 -11.28 3.07
N TYR A 330 9.87 -12.17 3.14
CA TYR A 330 11.19 -11.94 3.74
C TYR A 330 12.21 -11.51 2.69
N ILE A 331 13.03 -10.52 3.02
CA ILE A 331 14.13 -10.03 2.17
C ILE A 331 15.50 -10.18 2.83
N THR A 332 16.51 -10.53 2.02
CA THR A 332 17.90 -10.65 2.47
C THR A 332 18.90 -10.23 1.39
N PRO A 333 19.96 -9.46 1.72
CA PRO A 333 20.19 -8.82 3.01
C PRO A 333 19.19 -7.68 3.26
N ALA A 334 19.19 -7.12 4.47
CA ALA A 334 18.46 -5.89 4.75
C ALA A 334 19.00 -4.75 3.85
N PRO A 335 18.15 -4.03 3.10
CA PRO A 335 18.57 -3.10 2.05
C PRO A 335 19.30 -1.84 2.56
N GLY A 336 19.25 -1.54 3.87
CA GLY A 336 19.92 -0.38 4.47
C GLY A 336 19.34 0.97 3.99
N GLU A 337 20.13 2.04 4.13
CA GLU A 337 19.76 3.36 3.60
C GLU A 337 19.59 3.30 2.07
N PRO A 338 18.55 3.94 1.48
CA PRO A 338 17.62 4.90 2.09
C PRO A 338 16.30 4.28 2.61
N PHE A 339 16.24 2.96 2.84
CA PHE A 339 15.02 2.22 3.23
C PHE A 339 14.90 1.98 4.74
N THR A 340 15.58 2.78 5.55
CA THR A 340 15.64 2.63 7.02
C THR A 340 14.95 3.76 7.76
N ARG A 341 14.74 4.92 7.13
CA ARG A 341 14.18 6.12 7.78
C ARG A 341 12.78 5.93 8.36
N PHE A 342 11.95 5.15 7.69
CA PHE A 342 10.56 4.86 8.08
C PHE A 342 10.36 3.36 8.32
N LEU A 343 11.43 2.65 8.68
CA LEU A 343 11.36 1.25 9.08
C LEU A 343 10.55 1.12 10.37
N LEU A 344 9.53 0.27 10.33
CA LEU A 344 8.66 -0.01 11.47
C LEU A 344 9.27 -1.12 12.36
N PRO A 345 8.81 -1.23 13.62
CA PRO A 345 9.27 -2.27 14.55
C PRO A 345 9.26 -3.68 13.95
N GLY A 346 10.24 -4.50 14.36
CA GLY A 346 10.41 -5.87 13.88
C GLY A 346 10.99 -5.98 12.47
N GLN A 347 11.76 -5.00 12.00
CA GLN A 347 12.24 -4.90 10.61
C GLN A 347 11.10 -4.92 9.58
N ASN A 348 9.98 -4.26 9.88
CA ASN A 348 8.85 -4.18 8.98
C ASN A 348 9.02 -3.03 7.97
N TYR A 349 9.16 -3.41 6.69
CA TYR A 349 9.35 -2.51 5.56
C TYR A 349 8.02 -2.04 4.93
N HIS A 350 6.90 -2.06 5.66
CA HIS A 350 5.55 -1.71 5.18
C HIS A 350 5.50 -0.42 4.34
N VAL A 351 6.16 0.67 4.79
CA VAL A 351 6.20 1.95 4.04
C VAL A 351 6.89 1.79 2.69
N TYR A 352 7.77 0.81 2.56
CA TYR A 352 8.62 0.50 1.41
C TYR A 352 8.15 -0.70 0.58
N ASP A 353 6.99 -1.31 0.87
CA ASP A 353 6.50 -2.51 0.16
C ASP A 353 6.50 -2.34 -1.36
N ILE A 354 6.13 -1.16 -1.87
CA ILE A 354 6.15 -0.86 -3.30
C ILE A 354 7.50 -0.30 -3.74
N HIS A 355 8.18 0.47 -2.90
CA HIS A 355 9.49 1.06 -3.21
C HIS A 355 10.54 0.01 -3.55
N LEU A 356 10.61 -1.05 -2.74
CA LEU A 356 11.62 -2.10 -2.88
C LEU A 356 11.47 -2.83 -4.22
N PHE A 357 10.25 -3.00 -4.72
CA PHE A 357 9.98 -3.77 -5.94
C PHE A 357 9.42 -2.92 -7.09
N SER A 358 9.63 -1.61 -7.06
CA SER A 358 9.00 -0.67 -8.00
C SER A 358 9.25 -1.00 -9.46
N MET A 359 10.46 -1.42 -9.83
CA MET A 359 10.77 -1.76 -11.22
C MET A 359 10.16 -3.10 -11.63
N ASN A 360 10.06 -4.07 -10.70
CA ASN A 360 9.35 -5.32 -10.95
C ASN A 360 7.86 -5.04 -11.17
N VAL A 361 7.21 -4.27 -10.29
CA VAL A 361 5.78 -3.88 -10.41
C VAL A 361 5.54 -3.21 -11.75
N ARG A 362 6.38 -2.24 -12.11
CA ARG A 362 6.30 -1.51 -13.38
C ARG A 362 6.35 -2.43 -14.60
N ALA A 363 7.24 -3.42 -14.60
CA ALA A 363 7.34 -4.38 -15.69
C ALA A 363 6.11 -5.30 -15.73
N ASN A 364 5.68 -5.83 -14.59
CA ASN A 364 4.59 -6.81 -14.54
C ASN A 364 3.23 -6.22 -14.89
N VAL A 365 2.97 -4.97 -14.52
CA VAL A 365 1.77 -4.25 -14.92
C VAL A 365 1.63 -4.21 -16.44
N ARG A 366 2.70 -3.84 -17.17
CA ARG A 366 2.72 -3.86 -18.63
C ARG A 366 2.45 -5.27 -19.15
N ASP A 367 3.12 -6.26 -18.59
CA ASP A 367 3.05 -7.64 -19.06
C ASP A 367 1.66 -8.26 -18.83
N ARG A 368 1.00 -7.98 -17.70
CA ARG A 368 -0.37 -8.45 -17.42
C ARG A 368 -1.41 -7.74 -18.27
N ILE A 369 -1.24 -6.44 -18.56
CA ILE A 369 -2.14 -5.76 -19.52
C ILE A 369 -2.01 -6.43 -20.89
N ALA A 370 -0.80 -6.74 -21.34
CA ALA A 370 -0.59 -7.45 -22.60
C ALA A 370 -1.22 -8.86 -22.58
N ALA A 371 -0.98 -9.64 -21.53
CA ALA A 371 -1.56 -10.97 -21.36
C ALA A 371 -3.10 -10.95 -21.34
N TRP A 372 -3.71 -9.92 -20.73
CA TRP A 372 -5.16 -9.74 -20.74
C TRP A 372 -5.69 -9.52 -22.15
N TYR A 373 -5.01 -8.71 -22.97
CA TYR A 373 -5.41 -8.50 -24.37
C TYR A 373 -5.23 -9.75 -25.24
N GLU A 374 -4.23 -10.57 -24.95
CA GLU A 374 -4.04 -11.86 -25.63
C GLU A 374 -5.18 -12.85 -25.31
N SER A 375 -5.69 -12.84 -24.06
CA SER A 375 -6.83 -13.67 -23.67
C SER A 375 -8.20 -13.08 -24.07
N HIS A 376 -8.26 -11.79 -24.44
CA HIS A 376 -9.49 -11.07 -24.84
C HIS A 376 -9.36 -10.44 -26.25
N PRO A 377 -9.27 -11.24 -27.33
CA PRO A 377 -8.98 -10.75 -28.67
C PRO A 377 -10.03 -9.80 -29.25
N SER A 378 -11.30 -9.88 -28.82
CA SER A 378 -12.34 -8.92 -29.22
C SER A 378 -12.05 -7.51 -28.68
N ALA A 379 -11.66 -7.42 -27.40
CA ALA A 379 -11.27 -6.16 -26.79
C ALA A 379 -10.01 -5.57 -27.42
N ALA A 380 -9.04 -6.41 -27.81
CA ALA A 380 -7.84 -5.96 -28.52
C ALA A 380 -8.17 -5.33 -29.89
N LEU A 381 -9.14 -5.87 -30.61
CA LEU A 381 -9.60 -5.32 -31.90
C LEU A 381 -10.31 -3.99 -31.74
N ASP A 382 -11.14 -3.83 -30.70
CA ASP A 382 -11.82 -2.57 -30.42
C ASP A 382 -10.83 -1.49 -29.97
N ALA A 383 -9.80 -1.86 -29.21
CA ALA A 383 -8.74 -0.96 -28.75
C ALA A 383 -7.81 -0.45 -29.88
N ALA A 384 -7.73 -1.18 -31.00
CA ALA A 384 -6.90 -0.82 -32.14
C ALA A 384 -7.59 0.11 -33.15
N ARG A 385 -8.90 0.36 -32.99
CA ARG A 385 -9.72 1.23 -33.85
C ARG A 385 -9.78 2.64 -33.28
#